data_AF-A0A1F2U687-F1
#
_entry.id   AF-A0A1F2U687-F1
#
_cell.length_a   1.000
_cell.length_b   1.000
_cell.length_c   1.000
_cell.angle_alpha   90.00
_cell.angle_beta   90.00
_cell.angle_gamma   90.00
#
_symmetry.space_group_name_H-M   'P 1'
#
loop_
_entity.id
_entity.type
_entity.pdbx_description
1 polymer ?
#
loop_
_entity_poly.entity_id
_entity_poly.type
_entity_poly.pdbx_seq_one_letter_code
_entity_poly.pdbx_strand_id
1 'polypeptide(L)' 'MDVVEIGRSYAVGWGTLALINAGLAQAKGRSRLLWFLGSLLLGPIATFLIVVTDNPKPPASGRAG' A
#
# COMPACT_ATOMS: atom_id res chain seq x y z
N MET A 1 -5.98 29.50 -6.93
CA MET A 1 -5.73 28.24 -7.68
C MET A 1 -7.00 27.91 -8.42
N ASP A 2 -6.93 27.58 -9.70
CA ASP A 2 -8.10 27.15 -10.45
C ASP A 2 -8.48 25.70 -10.11
N VAL A 3 -9.72 25.31 -10.43
CA VAL A 3 -10.26 23.95 -10.16
C VAL A 3 -9.49 22.86 -10.91
N VAL A 4 -8.87 23.18 -12.04
CA VAL A 4 -8.10 22.23 -12.83
C VAL A 4 -6.81 21.87 -12.10
N GLU A 5 -6.13 22.84 -11.51
CA GLU A 5 -4.90 22.65 -10.76
C GLU A 5 -5.13 21.85 -9.48
N ILE A 6 -6.28 22.07 -8.81
CA ILE A 6 -6.71 21.25 -7.66
C ILE A 6 -6.91 19.80 -8.12
N GLY A 7 -7.58 19.57 -9.25
CA GLY A 7 -7.79 18.22 -9.79
C GLY A 7 -6.48 17.50 -10.14
N ARG A 8 -5.53 18.21 -10.76
CA ARG A 8 -4.20 17.68 -11.09
C ARG A 8 -3.41 17.31 -9.83
N SER A 9 -3.40 18.21 -8.84
CA SER A 9 -2.73 17.97 -7.55
C SER A 9 -3.33 16.77 -6.82
N TYR A 10 -4.66 16.63 -6.85
CA TYR A 10 -5.36 15.46 -6.29
C TYR A 10 -4.96 14.16 -7.00
N ALA A 11 -4.94 14.14 -8.34
CA ALA A 11 -4.57 12.96 -9.11
C ALA A 11 -3.12 12.53 -8.85
N VAL A 12 -2.18 13.49 -8.78
CA VAL A 12 -0.78 13.23 -8.43
C VAL A 12 -0.69 12.68 -7.00
N GLY A 13 -1.33 13.33 -6.03
CA GLY A 13 -1.34 12.88 -4.64
C GLY A 13 -1.91 11.47 -4.48
N TRP A 14 -2.98 11.15 -5.21
CA TRP A 14 -3.59 9.81 -5.21
C TRP A 14 -2.68 8.76 -5.85
N GLY A 15 -2.05 9.07 -6.99
CA GLY A 15 -1.08 8.18 -7.64
C GLY A 15 0.16 7.93 -6.78
N THR A 16 0.68 8.97 -6.12
CA THR A 16 1.77 8.85 -5.16
C THR A 16 1.38 7.97 -3.98
N LEU A 17 0.18 8.15 -3.40
CA LEU A 17 -0.33 7.30 -2.34
C LEU A 17 -0.41 5.82 -2.78
N ALA A 18 -0.88 5.56 -4.00
CA ALA A 18 -0.95 4.20 -4.54
C ALA A 18 0.43 3.55 -4.66
N LEU A 19 1.46 4.30 -5.08
CA LEU A 19 2.84 3.81 -5.12
C LEU A 19 3.42 3.53 -3.72
N ILE A 20 3.15 4.41 -2.74
CA ILE A 20 3.56 4.21 -1.34
C ILE A 20 2.91 2.95 -0.78
N ASN A 21 1.62 2.75 -1.00
CA ASN A 21 0.90 1.54 -0.55
C ASN A 21 1.45 0.27 -1.22
N ALA A 22 1.79 0.33 -2.50
CA ALA A 22 2.44 -0.78 -3.19
C ALA A 22 3.79 -1.16 -2.56
N GLY A 23 4.60 -0.16 -2.19
CA GLY A 23 5.86 -0.35 -1.48
C GLY A 23 5.67 -0.90 -0.07
N LEU A 24 4.69 -0.40 0.68
CA LEU A 24 4.34 -0.88 2.01
C LEU A 24 3.90 -2.35 1.98
N ALA A 25 3.08 -2.71 0.98
CA ALA A 25 2.68 -4.10 0.76
C ALA A 25 3.87 -4.98 0.36
N GLN A 26 4.78 -4.49 -0.48
CA GLN A 26 6.01 -5.20 -0.85
C GLN A 26 6.89 -5.50 0.37
N ALA A 27 7.06 -4.53 1.28
CA ALA A 27 7.84 -4.69 2.51
C ALA A 27 7.27 -5.78 3.44
N LYS A 28 5.96 -6.06 3.34
CA LYS A 28 5.26 -7.13 4.04
C LYS A 28 5.18 -8.45 3.24
N GLY A 29 5.93 -8.58 2.15
CA GLY A 29 5.95 -9.79 1.31
C GLY A 29 4.69 -10.02 0.47
N ARG A 30 3.90 -8.97 0.20
CA ARG A 30 2.65 -9.06 -0.58
C ARG A 30 2.85 -8.57 -2.01
N SER A 31 1.86 -8.87 -2.87
CA SER A 31 1.87 -8.44 -4.28
C SER A 31 1.74 -6.92 -4.42
N ARG A 32 2.87 -6.25 -4.68
CA ARG A 32 2.94 -4.81 -4.93
C ARG A 32 2.05 -4.31 -6.08
N LEU A 33 1.86 -5.09 -7.15
CA LEU A 33 0.98 -4.69 -8.26
C LEU A 33 -0.49 -4.77 -7.88
N LEU A 34 -0.91 -5.81 -7.15
CA LEU A 34 -2.28 -5.95 -6.70
C LEU A 34 -2.67 -4.81 -5.74
N TRP A 35 -1.76 -4.48 -4.82
CA TRP A 35 -1.95 -3.39 -3.87
C TRP A 35 -1.81 -1.99 -4.50
N PHE A 36 -1.02 -1.83 -5.56
CA PHE A 36 -1.01 -0.61 -6.37
C PHE A 36 -2.38 -0.36 -7.02
N LEU A 37 -2.88 -1.34 -7.78
CA LEU A 37 -4.18 -1.23 -8.48
C LEU A 37 -5.34 -1.09 -7.49
N GLY A 38 -5.30 -1.85 -6.40
CA GLY A 38 -6.28 -1.71 -5.31
C GLY A 38 -6.25 -0.31 -4.69
N SER A 39 -5.07 0.30 -4.54
CA SER A 39 -4.95 1.67 -4.00
C SER A 39 -5.41 2.75 -4.98
N LEU A 40 -5.31 2.53 -6.30
CA LEU A 40 -5.91 3.45 -7.27
C LEU A 40 -7.44 3.54 -7.11
N LEU A 41 -8.08 2.44 -6.67
CA LEU A 41 -9.54 2.40 -6.43
C LEU A 41 -9.92 2.81 -5.01
N LEU A 42 -9.19 2.33 -4.01
CA LEU A 42 -9.55 2.42 -2.59
C LEU A 42 -8.82 3.55 -1.84
N GLY A 43 -7.71 4.05 -2.40
CA GLY A 43 -6.89 5.10 -1.80
C GLY A 43 -6.42 4.76 -0.38
N PRO A 44 -6.68 5.63 0.61
CA PRO A 44 -6.27 5.42 2.00
C PRO A 44 -6.82 4.14 2.65
N ILE A 45 -7.96 3.63 2.17
CA ILE A 45 -8.54 2.37 2.69
C ILE A 45 -7.59 1.20 2.42
N ALA A 46 -6.90 1.20 1.27
CA ALA A 46 -5.87 0.20 0.99
C ALA A 46 -4.71 0.29 1.99
N THR A 47 -4.31 1.49 2.40
CA THR A 47 -3.28 1.68 3.45
C THR A 47 -3.71 1.02 4.75
N PHE A 48 -4.94 1.29 5.20
CA PHE A 48 -5.48 0.68 6.41
C PHE A 48 -5.43 -0.84 6.34
N LEU A 49 -5.92 -1.43 5.24
CA LEU A 49 -5.90 -2.87 5.02
C LEU A 49 -4.46 -3.44 5.03
N ILE A 50 -3.49 -2.77 4.41
CA ILE A 50 -2.08 -3.22 4.42
C ILE A 50 -1.51 -3.24 5.83
N VAL A 51 -1.80 -2.22 6.64
CA VAL A 51 -1.25 -2.07 7.99
C VAL A 51 -1.85 -3.09 8.95
N VAL A 52 -3.18 -3.23 8.98
CA VAL A 52 -3.88 -4.02 10.02
C VAL A 52 -3.87 -5.52 9.78
N THR A 53 -3.69 -5.98 8.54
CA THR A 53 -3.76 -7.41 8.22
C THR A 53 -2.41 -8.12 8.29
N ASP A 54 -1.40 -7.50 8.89
CA ASP A 54 -0.06 -8.09 8.94
C ASP A 54 -0.07 -9.35 9.81
N ASN A 55 0.37 -10.46 9.23
CA ASN A 55 0.53 -11.72 9.96
C ASN A 55 1.99 -11.82 10.39
N PRO A 56 2.30 -11.86 11.70
CA PRO A 56 3.65 -12.13 12.16
C PRO A 56 4.14 -13.44 11.54
N LYS A 57 5.31 -13.41 10.89
CA LYS A 57 5.95 -14.66 10.48
C LYS A 57 6.24 -15.45 11.75
N PRO A 58 5.76 -16.71 11.87
CA PRO A 58 6.06 -17.53 13.05
C PRO A 58 7.57 -17.57 13.27
N PRO A 59 8.05 -17.51 14.52
CA PRO A 59 9.48 -17.66 14.79
C PRO A 59 9.94 -18.96 14.14
N ALA A 60 11.04 -18.88 13.37
CA ALA A 60 11.62 -20.05 12.74
C ALA A 60 11.81 -21.10 13.83
N SER A 61 11.11 -22.23 13.75
CA SER A 61 11.24 -23.27 14.76
C SER A 61 12.70 -23.70 14.74
N GLY A 62 13.43 -23.39 15.81
CA GLY A 62 14.82 -23.79 15.95
C GLY A 62 14.89 -25.30 15.74
N ARG A 63 15.60 -25.73 14.69
CA ARG A 63 16.12 -27.09 14.65
C ARG A 63 17.17 -27.16 15.76
N ALA A 64 16.73 -27.61 16.93
CA ALA A 64 17.63 -28.11 17.95
C ALA A 64 18.22 -29.43 17.44
N GLY A 65 19.55 -29.48 17.39
CA GLY A 65 20.39 -30.69 17.49
C GLY A 65 20.09 -31.84 16.55
#